data_AF-A0A956M5L9-F1
#
_entry.id   AF-A0A956M5L9-F1
#
_cell.length_a   1.000
_cell.length_b   1.000
_cell.length_c   1.000
_cell.angle_alpha   90.00
_cell.angle_beta   90.00
_cell.angle_gamma   90.00
#
_symmetry.space_group_name_H-M   'P 1'
#
loop_
_entity.id
_entity.type
_entity.pdbx_description
1 polymer ?
#
loop_
_entity_poly.entity_id
_entity_poly.type
_entity_poly.pdbx_seq_one_letter_code
_entity_poly.pdbx_strand_id
1 'polypeptide(L)'
;MKIAVVRNRKNEGVVSRVGRPCRERYGRTSVQSVMNALRAGGHHVKVLEGDMTLLPELLDFMPPHTETGDPTGLVFNMSYGIQGDGRYLHVPGMLEMAGVPYTGSNPRVHGVCLDKIMTKLALQWVGVPTPRFCSMW
;
A
#
# COMPACT_ATOMS: atom_id res chain seq x y z
N MET A 1 -17.60 -4.50 9.60
CA MET A 1 -17.33 -4.03 8.22
C MET A 1 -16.34 -4.95 7.52
N LYS A 2 -16.24 -4.88 6.18
CA LYS A 2 -15.28 -5.66 5.39
C LYS A 2 -13.92 -4.96 5.37
N ILE A 3 -12.85 -5.70 5.66
CA ILE A 3 -11.48 -5.17 5.64
C ILE A 3 -10.59 -6.11 4.84
N ALA A 4 -9.96 -5.59 3.79
CA ALA A 4 -8.95 -6.32 3.04
C ALA A 4 -7.56 -5.96 3.58
N VAL A 5 -6.82 -6.95 4.08
CA VAL A 5 -5.41 -6.78 4.44
C VAL A 5 -4.58 -7.08 3.20
N VAL A 6 -3.98 -6.05 2.60
CA VAL A 6 -3.23 -6.20 1.35
C VAL A 6 -1.74 -6.33 1.67
N ARG A 7 -1.08 -7.32 1.07
CA ARG A 7 0.36 -7.60 1.29
C ARG A 7 1.07 -7.99 0.01
N ASN A 8 2.40 -7.97 0.03
CA ASN A 8 3.22 -8.52 -1.04
C ASN A 8 4.00 -9.74 -0.53
N ARG A 9 3.51 -10.96 -0.82
CA ARG A 9 4.19 -12.21 -0.45
C ARG A 9 4.74 -12.94 -1.66
N LYS A 10 3.95 -13.08 -2.73
CA LYS A 10 4.33 -13.82 -3.94
C LYS A 10 5.17 -12.97 -4.88
N ASN A 11 4.80 -11.71 -5.07
CA ASN A 11 5.47 -10.76 -5.98
C ASN A 11 5.54 -11.27 -7.43
N GLU A 12 4.54 -12.04 -7.85
CA GLU A 12 4.48 -12.72 -9.15
C GLU A 12 3.40 -12.17 -10.08
N GLY A 13 2.34 -11.54 -9.56
CA GLY A 13 1.26 -10.94 -10.37
C GLY A 13 1.66 -9.63 -11.05
N VAL A 14 2.64 -9.69 -11.96
CA VAL A 14 3.01 -8.61 -12.87
C VAL A 14 3.06 -9.13 -14.30
N VAL A 15 2.78 -8.26 -15.28
CA VAL A 15 2.88 -8.60 -16.71
C VAL A 15 4.31 -9.01 -17.08
N SER A 16 5.30 -8.19 -16.66
CA SER A 16 6.72 -8.42 -16.89
C SER A 16 7.55 -7.94 -15.70
N ARG A 17 8.69 -8.59 -15.45
CA ARG A 17 9.64 -8.17 -14.42
C ARG A 17 10.63 -7.16 -15.00
N VAL A 18 10.52 -5.91 -14.56
CA VAL A 18 11.39 -4.81 -15.03
C VAL A 18 11.84 -3.94 -13.87
N GLY A 19 13.02 -3.33 -14.01
CA GLY A 19 13.60 -2.47 -12.99
C GLY A 19 14.03 -3.23 -11.72
N ARG A 20 14.20 -2.48 -10.63
CA ARG A 20 14.69 -3.02 -9.36
C ARG A 20 13.56 -3.74 -8.60
N PRO A 21 13.74 -5.00 -8.17
CA PRO A 21 12.73 -5.69 -7.35
C PRO A 21 12.66 -5.12 -5.93
N CYS A 22 11.45 -5.06 -5.37
CA CYS A 22 11.21 -4.79 -3.96
C CYS A 22 11.64 -6.00 -3.12
N ARG A 23 12.46 -5.75 -2.10
CA ARG A 23 12.93 -6.80 -1.17
C ARG A 23 12.16 -6.80 0.14
N GLU A 24 11.56 -5.66 0.46
CA GLU A 24 10.80 -5.41 1.66
C GLU A 24 9.49 -6.21 1.66
N ARG A 25 9.19 -6.87 2.78
CA ARG A 25 7.95 -7.61 2.99
C ARG A 25 7.63 -7.66 4.47
N TYR A 26 6.34 -7.61 4.82
CA TYR A 26 5.94 -7.89 6.19
C TYR A 26 6.11 -9.38 6.51
N GLY A 27 6.48 -9.66 7.77
CA GLY A 27 6.55 -11.02 8.29
C GLY A 27 5.17 -11.67 8.34
N ARG A 28 5.12 -13.01 8.20
CA ARG A 28 3.86 -13.76 8.31
C ARG A 28 3.18 -13.56 9.66
N THR A 29 3.97 -13.53 10.73
CA THR A 29 3.51 -13.30 12.11
C THR A 29 2.90 -11.91 12.27
N SER A 30 3.50 -10.87 11.70
CA SER A 30 2.99 -9.50 11.74
C SER A 30 1.64 -9.40 11.03
N VAL A 31 1.52 -9.93 9.81
CA VAL A 31 0.25 -9.95 9.07
C VAL A 31 -0.82 -10.72 9.84
N GLN A 32 -0.47 -11.88 10.40
CA GLN A 32 -1.40 -12.68 11.18
C GLN A 32 -1.87 -11.96 12.45
N SER A 33 -0.98 -11.22 13.11
CA SER A 33 -1.32 -10.45 14.30
C SER A 33 -2.33 -9.34 13.99
N VAL A 34 -2.13 -8.62 12.88
CA VAL A 34 -3.09 -7.61 12.40
C VAL A 34 -4.43 -8.26 12.04
N MET A 35 -4.43 -9.39 11.32
CA MET A 35 -5.67 -10.11 11.00
C MET A 35 -6.44 -10.52 12.24
N ASN A 36 -5.75 -11.06 13.25
CA ASN A 36 -6.37 -11.51 14.50
C ASN A 36 -6.97 -10.33 15.25
N ALA A 37 -6.27 -9.21 15.35
CA ALA A 37 -6.76 -8.01 16.00
C ALA A 37 -8.01 -7.45 15.29
N LEU A 38 -8.00 -7.35 13.97
CA LEU A 38 -9.14 -6.87 13.18
C LEU A 38 -10.36 -7.79 13.31
N ARG A 39 -10.15 -9.12 13.31
CA ARG A 39 -11.23 -10.10 13.52
C ARG A 39 -11.79 -10.05 14.94
N ALA A 40 -10.93 -9.90 15.95
CA ALA A 40 -11.35 -9.72 17.34
C ALA A 40 -12.20 -8.44 17.51
N GLY A 41 -11.94 -7.41 16.71
CA GLY A 41 -12.78 -6.21 16.60
C GLY A 41 -14.11 -6.40 15.85
N GLY A 42 -14.48 -7.64 15.46
CA GLY A 42 -15.74 -7.94 14.77
C GLY A 42 -15.75 -7.60 13.28
N HIS A 43 -14.59 -7.43 12.64
CA HIS A 43 -14.49 -7.17 11.21
C HIS A 43 -14.39 -8.45 10.38
N HIS A 44 -14.93 -8.42 9.16
CA HIS A 44 -14.78 -9.50 8.20
C HIS A 44 -13.49 -9.28 7.39
N VAL A 45 -12.48 -10.14 7.61
CA VAL A 45 -11.11 -9.90 7.14
C VAL A 45 -10.65 -10.92 6.10
N LYS A 46 -10.30 -10.44 4.90
CA LYS A 46 -9.67 -11.22 3.81
C LYS A 46 -8.26 -10.69 3.55
N VAL A 47 -7.32 -11.59 3.24
CA VAL A 47 -5.95 -11.21 2.85
C VAL A 47 -5.84 -11.30 1.33
N LEU A 48 -5.34 -10.23 0.71
CA LEU A 48 -5.16 -10.15 -0.74
C LEU A 48 -3.69 -9.84 -1.07
N GLU A 49 -3.25 -10.23 -2.26
CA GLU A 49 -1.93 -9.84 -2.76
C GLU A 49 -2.00 -8.46 -3.44
N GLY A 50 -1.00 -7.62 -3.18
CA GLY A 50 -0.89 -6.26 -3.71
C GLY A 50 -0.27 -6.25 -5.10
N ASP A 51 -0.92 -6.91 -6.05
CA ASP A 51 -0.45 -7.08 -7.42
C ASP A 51 -1.58 -6.85 -8.44
N MET A 52 -1.39 -7.24 -9.71
CA MET A 52 -2.38 -6.97 -10.76
C MET A 52 -3.76 -7.59 -10.53
N THR A 53 -3.90 -8.58 -9.64
CA THR A 53 -5.19 -9.21 -9.31
C THR A 53 -5.95 -8.47 -8.21
N LEU A 54 -5.35 -7.46 -7.58
CA LEU A 54 -5.92 -6.79 -6.42
C LEU A 54 -7.31 -6.18 -6.69
N LEU A 55 -7.45 -5.43 -7.77
CA LEU A 55 -8.71 -4.73 -8.09
C LEU A 55 -9.90 -5.67 -8.33
N PRO A 56 -9.81 -6.72 -9.17
CA PRO A 56 -10.91 -7.65 -9.33
C PRO A 56 -11.23 -8.40 -8.02
N GLU A 57 -10.22 -8.75 -7.21
CA GLU A 57 -10.46 -9.40 -5.91
C GLU A 57 -11.13 -8.48 -4.88
N LEU A 58 -10.85 -7.17 -4.93
CA LEU A 58 -11.52 -6.17 -4.10
C LEU A 58 -12.97 -5.97 -4.52
N LEU A 59 -13.25 -5.90 -5.82
CA LEU A 59 -14.62 -5.78 -6.34
C LEU A 59 -15.50 -6.96 -5.92
N ASP A 60 -14.96 -8.19 -5.98
CA ASP A 60 -15.64 -9.39 -5.48
C ASP A 60 -15.89 -9.32 -3.97
N PHE A 61 -14.86 -8.94 -3.20
CA PHE A 61 -14.95 -8.96 -1.75
C PHE A 61 -15.82 -7.84 -1.17
N MET A 62 -15.67 -6.62 -1.68
CA MET A 62 -16.31 -5.39 -1.22
C MET A 62 -16.88 -4.58 -2.39
N PRO A 63 -17.92 -5.09 -3.08
CA PRO A 63 -18.56 -4.34 -4.15
C PRO A 63 -19.11 -3.00 -3.61
N PRO A 64 -19.18 -1.95 -4.45
CA PRO A 64 -19.76 -0.68 -4.04
C PRO A 64 -21.22 -0.88 -3.63
N HIS A 65 -21.72 -0.01 -2.76
CA HIS A 65 -23.11 -0.03 -2.35
C HIS A 65 -24.02 0.18 -3.57
N THR A 66 -25.05 -0.65 -3.74
CA THR A 66 -25.84 -0.70 -4.99
C THR A 66 -26.63 0.59 -5.27
N GLU A 67 -26.98 1.34 -4.23
CA GLU A 67 -27.80 2.55 -4.35
C GLU A 67 -26.96 3.83 -4.34
N THR A 68 -25.92 3.88 -3.52
CA THR A 68 -25.15 5.11 -3.27
C THR A 68 -23.80 5.11 -3.97
N GLY A 69 -23.30 3.95 -4.41
CA GLY A 69 -21.95 3.79 -4.94
C GLY A 69 -20.85 3.83 -3.88
N ASP A 70 -21.21 3.99 -2.60
CA ASP A 70 -20.24 4.18 -1.53
C ASP A 70 -19.40 2.91 -1.29
N PRO A 71 -18.15 3.06 -0.82
CA PRO A 71 -17.32 1.93 -0.43
C PRO A 71 -17.95 1.12 0.72
N THR A 72 -18.03 -0.20 0.56
CA THR A 72 -18.59 -1.10 1.59
C THR A 72 -17.55 -1.71 2.53
N GLY A 73 -16.29 -1.27 2.37
CA GLY A 73 -15.14 -1.74 3.13
C GLY A 73 -13.94 -0.82 2.98
N LEU A 74 -12.83 -1.22 3.57
CA LEU A 74 -11.55 -0.51 3.46
C LEU A 74 -10.39 -1.48 3.30
N VAL A 75 -9.27 -0.96 2.81
CA VAL A 75 -8.01 -1.69 2.74
C VAL A 75 -7.08 -1.31 3.89
N PHE A 76 -6.67 -2.30 4.68
CA PHE A 76 -5.54 -2.18 5.58
C PHE A 76 -4.26 -2.49 4.79
N ASN A 77 -3.54 -1.44 4.40
CA ASN A 77 -2.38 -1.56 3.51
C ASN A 77 -1.12 -2.02 4.27
N MET A 78 -0.69 -3.25 4.03
CA MET A 78 0.60 -3.82 4.46
C MET A 78 1.44 -4.25 3.25
N SER A 79 1.38 -3.48 2.18
CA SER A 79 2.09 -3.74 0.93
C SER A 79 3.34 -2.84 0.80
N TYR A 80 4.34 -3.32 0.06
CA TYR A 80 5.56 -2.57 -0.28
C TYR A 80 5.76 -2.47 -1.80
N GLY A 81 4.80 -2.96 -2.59
CA GLY A 81 4.92 -3.08 -4.04
C GLY A 81 5.85 -4.22 -4.47
N ILE A 82 6.17 -4.23 -5.76
CA ILE A 82 6.83 -5.36 -6.42
C ILE A 82 8.16 -4.97 -7.06
N GLN A 83 8.19 -3.84 -7.77
CA GLN A 83 9.36 -3.42 -8.54
C GLN A 83 9.35 -1.92 -8.84
N GLY A 84 10.48 -1.39 -9.31
CA GLY A 84 10.66 0.02 -9.67
C GLY A 84 10.92 0.94 -8.48
N ASP A 85 11.24 2.19 -8.79
CA ASP A 85 11.60 3.20 -7.78
C ASP A 85 10.38 3.62 -6.95
N GLY A 86 9.22 3.71 -7.58
CA GLY A 86 7.93 4.06 -6.96
C GLY A 86 7.19 2.89 -6.31
N ARG A 87 7.87 1.82 -5.90
CA ARG A 87 7.24 0.58 -5.42
C ARG A 87 6.15 0.77 -4.35
N TYR A 88 6.32 1.70 -3.40
CA TYR A 88 5.34 1.89 -2.31
C TYR A 88 4.06 2.61 -2.77
N LEU A 89 4.05 3.13 -4.00
CA LEU A 89 2.92 3.84 -4.57
C LEU A 89 1.93 2.89 -5.26
N HIS A 90 2.34 1.66 -5.57
CA HIS A 90 1.56 0.75 -6.40
C HIS A 90 0.15 0.54 -5.84
N VAL A 91 0.05 0.05 -4.60
CA VAL A 91 -1.25 -0.23 -3.98
C VAL A 91 -2.02 1.04 -3.67
N PRO A 92 -1.47 2.06 -2.97
CA PRO A 92 -2.20 3.32 -2.76
C PRO A 92 -2.73 3.94 -4.06
N GLY A 93 -1.95 3.90 -5.15
CA GLY A 93 -2.37 4.45 -6.44
C GLY A 93 -3.50 3.67 -7.08
N MET A 94 -3.46 2.33 -7.01
CA MET A 94 -4.57 1.49 -7.44
C MET A 94 -5.84 1.75 -6.63
N LEU A 95 -5.71 1.97 -5.32
CA LEU A 95 -6.86 2.19 -4.43
C LEU A 95 -7.50 3.57 -4.62
N GLU A 96 -6.70 4.62 -4.85
CA GLU A 96 -7.22 5.93 -5.24
C GLU A 96 -7.99 5.86 -6.56
N MET A 97 -7.43 5.17 -7.57
CA MET A 97 -8.13 4.93 -8.84
C MET A 97 -9.44 4.15 -8.65
N ALA A 98 -9.45 3.18 -7.73
CA ALA A 98 -10.62 2.34 -7.46
C ALA A 98 -11.65 2.97 -6.51
N GLY A 99 -11.37 4.14 -5.92
CA GLY A 99 -12.24 4.77 -4.94
C GLY A 99 -12.38 3.97 -3.63
N VAL A 100 -11.38 3.16 -3.27
CA VAL A 100 -11.41 2.33 -2.06
C VAL A 100 -10.66 3.04 -0.94
N PRO A 101 -11.28 3.28 0.24
CA PRO A 101 -10.59 3.90 1.37
C PRO A 101 -9.53 2.95 1.93
N TYR A 102 -8.41 3.50 2.40
CA TYR A 102 -7.29 2.70 2.88
C TYR A 102 -6.50 3.35 4.02
N THR A 103 -5.80 2.52 4.78
CA THR A 103 -4.90 2.97 5.85
C THR A 103 -3.54 3.37 5.29
N GLY A 104 -2.89 4.35 5.91
CA GLY A 104 -1.53 4.77 5.58
C GLY A 104 -1.50 6.04 4.74
N SER A 105 -0.37 6.28 4.09
CA SER A 105 -0.14 7.50 3.31
C SER A 105 -0.58 7.34 1.85
N ASN A 106 -0.93 8.46 1.21
CA ASN A 106 -1.26 8.49 -0.20
C ASN A 106 -0.02 8.31 -1.11
N PRO A 107 -0.20 8.06 -2.43
CA PRO A 107 0.92 7.87 -3.36
C PRO A 107 1.88 9.06 -3.36
N ARG A 108 1.36 10.28 -3.26
CA ARG A 108 2.18 11.51 -3.26
C ARG A 108 3.15 11.53 -2.07
N VAL A 109 2.64 11.24 -0.87
CA VAL A 109 3.46 11.19 0.35
C VAL A 109 4.46 10.03 0.27
N HIS A 110 4.04 8.85 -0.21
CA HIS A 110 4.96 7.74 -0.43
C HIS A 110 6.09 8.09 -1.40
N GLY A 111 5.80 8.81 -2.49
CA GLY A 111 6.80 9.27 -3.46
C GLY A 111 7.89 10.12 -2.81
N VAL A 112 7.48 11.11 -2.01
CA VAL A 112 8.45 11.97 -1.30
C VAL A 112 9.22 11.18 -0.24
N CYS A 113 8.54 10.40 0.60
CA CYS A 113 9.15 9.70 1.74
C CYS A 113 10.09 8.53 1.35
N LEU A 114 9.85 7.94 0.17
CA LEU A 114 10.68 6.87 -0.37
C LEU A 114 12.00 7.41 -0.93
N ASP A 115 11.97 8.59 -1.56
CA ASP A 115 13.16 9.29 -2.01
C ASP A 115 13.80 10.09 -0.85
N LYS A 116 14.99 9.64 -0.40
CA LYS A 116 15.67 10.28 0.73
C LYS A 116 16.22 11.66 0.41
N ILE A 117 16.51 11.98 -0.85
CA ILE A 117 16.92 13.33 -1.23
C ILE A 117 15.71 14.25 -1.13
N MET A 118 14.60 13.87 -1.77
CA MET A 118 13.36 14.68 -1.75
C MET A 118 12.81 14.84 -0.33
N THR A 119 12.82 13.78 0.48
CA THR A 119 12.45 13.86 1.90
C THR A 119 13.32 14.90 2.63
N LYS A 120 14.65 14.82 2.47
CA LYS A 120 15.58 15.72 3.18
C LYS A 120 15.39 17.18 2.74
N LEU A 121 15.19 17.43 1.45
CA LEU A 121 14.89 18.76 0.93
C LEU A 121 13.58 19.32 1.52
N ALA A 122 12.52 18.51 1.58
CA ALA A 122 11.24 18.92 2.16
C ALA A 122 11.36 19.25 3.65
N LEU A 123 12.11 18.45 4.42
CA LEU A 123 12.38 18.70 5.83
C LEU A 123 13.18 19.99 6.05
N GLN A 124 14.24 20.20 5.26
CA GLN A 124 15.05 21.43 5.33
C GLN A 124 14.22 22.68 5.01
N TRP A 125 13.33 22.59 4.03
CA TRP A 125 12.47 23.71 3.62
C TRP A 125 11.55 24.19 4.76
N VAL A 126 11.09 23.30 5.64
CA VAL A 126 10.29 23.64 6.84
C VAL A 126 11.14 23.81 8.11
N GLY A 127 12.46 23.84 8.01
CA GLY A 127 13.36 24.04 9.15
C GLY A 127 13.55 22.82 10.06
N VAL A 128 13.14 21.61 9.64
CA VAL A 128 13.41 20.38 10.40
C VAL A 128 14.84 19.90 10.12
N PRO A 129 15.67 19.69 11.16
CA PRO A 129 17.06 19.30 10.98
C PRO A 129 17.21 17.90 10.38
N THR A 130 18.16 17.75 9.46
CA THR A 130 18.52 16.48 8.83
C THR A 130 20.03 16.40 8.60
N PRO A 131 20.66 15.21 8.66
CA PRO A 131 22.08 15.08 8.37
C PRO A 131 22.46 15.65 7.00
N ARG A 132 23.60 16.36 6.92
CA ARG A 132 24.20 16.83 5.66
C ARG A 132 24.27 15.67 4.67
N PHE A 133 23.94 15.96 3.41
CA PHE A 133 23.93 14.96 2.34
C PHE A 133 24.44 15.58 1.05
N CYS A 134 25.01 14.76 0.19
CA CYS A 134 25.21 15.06 -1.22
C CYS A 134 24.48 13.98 -2.02
N SER A 135 24.04 14.34 -3.23
CA SER A 135 23.62 13.34 -4.21
C SER A 135 24.69 13.21 -5.28
N MET A 136 24.93 11.98 -5.72
CA MET A 136 25.79 11.66 -6.86
C MET A 136 24.90 11.15 -8.00
N TRP A 137 23.98 12.01 -8.45
CA TRP A 137 23.30 11.76 -9.73
C TRP A 137 24.24 12.07 -10.88
#